data_AF-U4KGH3-F1
#
_entry.id   AF-U4KGH3-F1
#
_cell.length_a   1.000
_cell.length_b   1.000
_cell.length_c   1.000
_cell.angle_alpha   90.00
_cell.angle_beta   90.00
_cell.angle_gamma   90.00
#
_symmetry.space_group_name_H-M   'P 1'
#
loop_
_entity.id
_entity.type
_entity.pdbx_description
1 polymer ?
#
loop_
_entity_poly.entity_id
_entity_poly.type
_entity_poly.pdbx_seq_one_letter_code
_entity_poly.pdbx_strand_id
1 'polypeptide(L)'
;MSFVSFKDEVMIKTKILVGIALVISCQDAFARKECMRPIESIFTGYTSTTSKIHVEHGDGYSPSVVRLPFVANDEKIVDRMLSVLLSAHMGGKSVTFRYLQGEDGSPASCTPTVKQITEAVWIK
;
A
#
# COMPACT_ATOMS: atom_id res chain seq x y z
N MET A 1 -14.96 -12.14 52.23
CA MET A 1 -15.52 -11.21 51.22
C MET A 1 -14.54 -10.06 51.06
N SER A 2 -13.70 -10.10 50.04
CA SER A 2 -12.68 -9.07 49.81
C SER A 2 -13.31 -7.90 49.07
N PHE A 3 -13.44 -6.75 49.75
CA PHE A 3 -13.81 -5.48 49.14
C PHE A 3 -12.64 -5.00 48.29
N VAL A 4 -12.67 -5.27 46.99
CA VAL A 4 -11.81 -4.58 46.03
C VAL A 4 -12.27 -3.13 46.01
N SER A 5 -11.34 -2.20 46.28
CA SER A 5 -11.64 -0.78 46.37
C SER A 5 -12.07 -0.24 45.00
N PHE A 6 -13.10 0.60 44.95
CA PHE A 6 -13.60 1.24 43.73
C PHE A 6 -12.50 1.94 42.91
N LYS A 7 -11.43 2.38 43.58
CA LYS A 7 -10.25 3.01 42.98
C LYS A 7 -9.41 2.04 42.14
N ASP A 8 -9.34 0.77 42.55
CA ASP A 8 -8.58 -0.27 41.85
C ASP A 8 -9.30 -0.70 40.57
N GLU A 9 -10.63 -0.74 40.60
CA GLU A 9 -11.46 -1.08 39.43
C GLU A 9 -11.34 -0.03 38.31
N VAL A 10 -11.32 1.26 38.66
CA VAL A 10 -11.13 2.37 37.72
C VAL A 10 -9.70 2.37 37.15
N MET A 11 -8.69 2.04 37.95
CA MET A 11 -7.31 1.99 37.50
C MET A 11 -7.08 0.81 36.54
N ILE A 12 -7.71 -0.35 36.78
CA ILE A 12 -7.63 -1.51 35.89
C ILE A 12 -8.31 -1.22 34.54
N LYS A 13 -9.53 -0.65 34.56
CA LYS A 13 -10.26 -0.28 33.34
C LYS A 13 -9.50 0.73 32.48
N THR A 14 -8.90 1.75 33.11
CA THR A 14 -8.09 2.75 32.41
C THR A 14 -6.84 2.14 31.76
N LYS A 15 -6.14 1.22 32.46
CA LYS A 15 -4.95 0.54 31.90
C LYS A 15 -5.30 -0.35 30.70
N ILE A 16 -6.43 -1.05 30.77
CA ILE A 16 -6.92 -1.90 29.66
C ILE A 16 -7.30 -1.02 28.45
N LEU A 17 -8.01 0.09 28.66
CA LEU A 17 -8.38 1.03 27.60
C LEU A 17 -7.16 1.64 26.90
N VAL A 18 -6.14 2.04 27.66
CA VAL A 18 -4.88 2.56 27.10
C VAL A 18 -4.13 1.47 26.34
N GLY A 19 -4.10 0.23 26.84
CA GLY A 19 -3.50 -0.91 26.15
C GLY A 19 -4.17 -1.22 24.81
N ILE A 20 -5.51 -1.20 24.75
CA ILE A 20 -6.26 -1.40 23.52
C ILE A 20 -6.01 -0.26 22.52
N ALA A 21 -6.04 1.00 22.98
CA ALA A 21 -5.77 2.15 22.11
C ALA A 21 -4.36 2.11 21.49
N LEU A 22 -3.36 1.61 22.23
CA LEU A 22 -1.99 1.47 21.75
C LEU A 22 -1.84 0.34 20.69
N VAL A 23 -2.61 -0.73 20.81
CA VAL A 23 -2.61 -1.83 19.83
C VAL A 23 -3.31 -1.41 18.53
N ILE A 24 -4.38 -0.60 18.62
CA ILE A 24 -5.10 -0.10 17.45
C ILE A 24 -4.25 0.91 16.68
N SER A 25 -3.55 1.83 17.35
CA SER A 25 -2.73 2.85 16.68
C SER A 25 -1.49 2.32 15.97
N CYS A 26 -1.03 1.11 16.30
CA CYS A 26 0.05 0.45 15.58
C CYS A 26 -0.38 -0.06 14.18
N GLN A 27 -1.67 -0.34 13.93
CA GLN A 27 -2.09 -0.96 12.68
C GLN A 27 -1.99 -0.01 11.47
N ASP A 28 -2.23 1.28 11.69
CA ASP A 28 -2.20 2.29 10.62
C ASP A 28 -0.79 2.58 10.11
N ALA A 29 0.24 2.37 10.94
CA ALA A 29 1.64 2.61 10.57
C ALA A 29 2.23 1.53 9.65
N PHE A 30 1.60 0.35 9.55
CA PHE A 30 2.11 -0.78 8.74
C PHE A 30 1.34 -1.02 7.44
N ALA A 31 0.31 -0.25 7.13
CA ALA A 31 -0.52 -0.52 5.96
C ALA A 31 0.22 -0.30 4.63
N ARG A 32 1.10 0.71 4.55
CA ARG A 32 1.76 1.11 3.29
C ARG A 32 3.24 0.74 3.28
N LYS A 33 3.75 0.32 2.12
CA LYS A 33 5.16 -0.03 1.94
C LYS A 33 5.78 0.71 0.78
N GLU A 34 6.92 1.35 1.02
CA GLU A 34 7.72 2.00 -0.01
C GLU A 34 8.86 1.10 -0.47
N CYS A 35 8.95 0.88 -1.77
CA CYS A 35 9.88 -0.06 -2.37
C CYS A 35 10.50 0.56 -3.62
N MET A 36 11.82 0.59 -3.68
CA MET A 36 12.53 0.95 -4.90
C MET A 36 12.62 -0.29 -5.79
N ARG A 37 12.03 -0.24 -6.98
CA ARG A 37 12.01 -1.36 -7.92
C ARG A 37 12.36 -0.89 -9.34
N PRO A 38 12.96 -1.76 -10.17
CA PRO A 38 13.18 -1.46 -11.58
C PRO A 38 11.85 -1.38 -12.34
N ILE A 39 11.90 -0.88 -13.57
CA ILE A 39 10.79 -0.98 -14.52
C ILE A 39 11.30 -1.74 -15.74
N GLU A 40 10.88 -2.99 -15.86
CA GLU A 40 11.18 -3.85 -17.01
C GLU A 40 10.17 -3.59 -18.13
N SER A 41 8.88 -3.63 -17.82
CA SER A 41 7.81 -3.43 -18.80
C SER A 41 6.60 -2.70 -18.18
N ILE A 42 5.88 -1.96 -19.02
CA ILE A 42 4.62 -1.31 -18.66
C ILE A 42 3.58 -1.73 -19.72
N PHE A 43 2.47 -2.31 -19.30
CA PHE A 43 1.42 -2.76 -20.22
C PHE A 43 0.03 -2.59 -19.62
N THR A 44 -0.96 -2.46 -20.50
CA THR A 44 -2.36 -2.39 -20.12
C THR A 44 -2.97 -3.80 -20.10
N GLY A 45 -3.66 -4.13 -19.01
CA GLY A 45 -4.46 -5.34 -18.88
C GLY A 45 -5.93 -4.97 -18.94
N TYR A 46 -6.61 -5.31 -20.04
CA TYR A 46 -8.06 -5.15 -20.15
C TYR A 46 -8.74 -6.38 -19.55
N THR A 47 -9.46 -6.18 -18.46
CA THR A 47 -10.40 -7.17 -17.93
C THR A 47 -11.78 -6.54 -17.82
N SER A 48 -12.83 -7.38 -17.81
CA SER A 48 -14.23 -6.93 -17.69
C SER A 48 -14.53 -6.10 -16.45
N THR A 49 -13.63 -6.11 -15.45
CA THR A 49 -13.83 -5.42 -14.17
C THR A 49 -12.78 -4.34 -13.89
N THR A 50 -11.68 -4.26 -14.64
CA THR A 50 -10.61 -3.28 -14.36
C THR A 50 -9.78 -2.89 -15.58
N SER A 51 -9.61 -1.59 -15.79
CA SER A 51 -8.63 -0.97 -16.70
C SER A 51 -7.32 -0.79 -15.94
N LYS A 52 -6.44 -1.80 -15.93
CA LYS A 52 -5.22 -1.79 -15.10
C LYS A 52 -3.99 -1.48 -15.94
N ILE A 53 -3.16 -0.57 -15.46
CA ILE A 53 -1.77 -0.47 -15.88
C ILE A 53 -0.96 -1.40 -14.97
N HIS A 54 -0.26 -2.34 -15.59
CA HIS A 54 0.66 -3.26 -14.93
C HIS A 54 2.09 -2.79 -15.16
N VAL A 55 2.91 -2.88 -14.11
CA VAL A 55 4.34 -2.59 -14.17
C VAL A 55 5.08 -3.84 -13.73
N GLU A 56 5.82 -4.45 -14.66
CA GLU A 56 6.77 -5.51 -14.36
C GLU A 56 8.13 -4.92 -13.99
N HIS A 57 8.81 -5.60 -13.08
CA HIS A 57 10.00 -5.06 -12.43
C HIS A 57 11.28 -5.85 -12.72
N GLY A 58 11.20 -7.04 -13.32
CA GLY A 58 12.37 -7.89 -13.60
C GLY A 58 13.16 -8.35 -12.37
N ASP A 59 12.62 -8.19 -11.16
CA ASP A 59 13.28 -8.50 -9.90
C ASP A 59 12.83 -9.83 -9.27
N GLY A 60 12.06 -10.64 -10.02
CA GLY A 60 11.55 -11.93 -9.58
C GLY A 60 10.31 -11.87 -8.67
N TYR A 61 9.78 -10.68 -8.37
CA TYR A 61 8.56 -10.52 -7.57
C TYR A 61 7.36 -10.05 -8.41
N SER A 62 6.17 -10.16 -7.83
CA SER A 62 4.93 -9.83 -8.54
C SER A 62 4.86 -8.38 -9.06
N PRO A 63 4.13 -8.14 -10.16
CA PRO A 63 3.96 -6.81 -10.74
C PRO A 63 3.26 -5.82 -9.81
N SER A 64 3.50 -4.54 -10.06
CA SER A 64 2.68 -3.46 -9.52
C SER A 64 1.45 -3.23 -10.39
N VAL A 65 0.37 -2.77 -9.76
CA VAL A 65 -0.88 -2.40 -10.42
C VAL A 65 -1.19 -0.96 -10.08
N VAL A 66 -1.29 -0.13 -11.10
CA VAL A 66 -1.85 1.21 -10.98
C VAL A 66 -3.33 1.08 -11.31
N ARG A 67 -4.15 1.15 -10.25
CA ARG A 67 -5.61 1.17 -10.34
C ARG A 67 -6.15 2.09 -9.26
N LEU A 68 -7.25 2.78 -9.55
CA LEU A 68 -7.93 3.56 -8.53
C LEU A 68 -9.31 2.95 -8.22
N PRO A 69 -9.69 2.87 -6.92
CA PRO A 69 -10.95 2.27 -6.53
C PRO A 69 -12.19 3.19 -6.63
N PHE A 70 -12.08 4.52 -6.87
CA PHE A 70 -13.23 5.45 -6.76
C PHE A 70 -13.28 6.61 -7.78
N VAL A 71 -14.12 6.44 -8.81
CA VAL A 71 -14.31 7.15 -10.09
C VAL A 71 -14.32 8.71 -10.17
N ALA A 72 -14.12 9.50 -9.11
CA ALA A 72 -14.46 10.94 -9.17
C ALA A 72 -13.30 11.94 -9.46
N ASN A 73 -12.02 11.58 -9.34
CA ASN A 73 -10.89 12.49 -9.61
C ASN A 73 -9.64 11.77 -10.19
N ASP A 74 -9.86 10.60 -10.75
CA ASP A 74 -8.91 9.49 -10.75
C ASP A 74 -8.00 9.42 -11.98
N GLU A 75 -8.52 9.77 -13.16
CA GLU A 75 -7.74 9.73 -14.41
C GLU A 75 -6.47 10.60 -14.33
N LYS A 76 -6.57 11.79 -13.73
CA LYS A 76 -5.41 12.69 -13.53
C LYS A 76 -4.35 12.09 -12.61
N ILE A 77 -4.73 11.26 -11.65
CA ILE A 77 -3.79 10.60 -10.74
C ILE A 77 -3.10 9.45 -11.48
N VAL A 78 -3.86 8.64 -12.22
CA VAL A 78 -3.28 7.57 -13.07
C VAL A 78 -2.34 8.17 -14.11
N ASP A 79 -2.73 9.24 -14.79
CA ASP A 79 -1.90 9.93 -15.79
C ASP A 79 -0.61 10.47 -15.20
N ARG A 80 -0.66 11.05 -13.99
CA ARG A 80 0.55 11.50 -13.28
C ARG A 80 1.47 10.33 -12.96
N MET A 81 0.93 9.24 -12.44
CA MET A 81 1.72 8.04 -12.13
C MET A 81 2.32 7.44 -13.40
N LEU A 82 1.54 7.34 -14.47
CA LEU A 82 2.00 6.84 -15.77
C LEU A 82 3.09 7.75 -16.36
N SER A 83 2.95 9.07 -16.25
CA SER A 83 3.97 10.03 -16.71
C SER A 83 5.31 9.81 -16.00
N VAL A 84 5.28 9.59 -14.69
CA VAL A 84 6.49 9.26 -13.90
C VAL A 84 7.09 7.93 -14.35
N LEU A 85 6.27 6.90 -14.51
CA LEU A 85 6.72 5.55 -14.89
C LEU A 85 7.35 5.54 -16.28
N LEU A 86 6.71 6.17 -17.27
CA LEU A 86 7.22 6.29 -18.63
C LEU A 86 8.52 7.09 -18.67
N SER A 87 8.57 8.23 -17.97
CA SER A 87 9.80 9.03 -17.88
C SER A 87 10.95 8.25 -17.25
N ALA A 88 10.68 7.45 -16.21
CA ALA A 88 11.70 6.65 -15.55
C ALA A 88 12.17 5.48 -16.43
N HIS A 89 11.24 4.79 -17.09
CA HIS A 89 11.55 3.68 -17.99
C HIS A 89 12.41 4.14 -19.17
N MET A 90 12.02 5.24 -19.84
CA MET A 90 12.81 5.83 -20.92
C MET A 90 14.19 6.33 -20.46
N GLY A 91 14.29 6.79 -19.21
CA GLY A 91 15.54 7.29 -18.62
C GLY A 91 16.41 6.23 -17.93
N GLY A 92 15.99 4.96 -17.91
CA GLY A 92 16.68 3.89 -17.18
C GLY A 92 16.81 4.16 -15.68
N LYS A 93 15.84 4.86 -15.08
CA LYS A 93 15.85 5.24 -13.66
C LYS A 93 15.03 4.28 -12.82
N SER A 94 15.50 4.01 -11.61
CA SER A 94 14.70 3.30 -10.60
C SER A 94 13.59 4.19 -10.06
N VAL A 95 12.42 3.59 -9.80
CA VAL A 95 11.26 4.28 -9.24
C VAL A 95 10.97 3.76 -7.85
N THR A 96 10.58 4.67 -6.95
CA THR A 96 10.02 4.28 -5.65
C THR A 96 8.51 4.16 -5.80
N PHE A 97 8.00 2.98 -5.45
CA PHE A 97 6.58 2.66 -5.42
C PHE A 97 6.11 2.66 -3.97
N ARG A 98 5.00 3.35 -3.69
CA ARG A 98 4.26 3.19 -2.44
C ARG A 98 3.08 2.26 -2.68
N TYR A 99 3.11 1.09 -2.06
CA TYR A 99 2.04 0.09 -2.12
C TYR A 99 1.04 0.29 -0.99
N LEU A 100 -0.24 0.13 -1.33
CA LEU A 100 -1.34 0.13 -0.37
C LEU A 100 -1.57 -1.26 0.22
N GLN A 101 -1.61 -2.29 -0.64
CA GLN A 101 -1.88 -3.70 -0.28
C GLN A 101 -1.76 -4.60 -1.52
N GLY A 102 -1.80 -5.91 -1.34
CA GLY A 102 -2.01 -6.88 -2.41
C GLY A 102 -3.43 -6.83 -2.99
N GLU A 103 -3.59 -7.26 -4.24
CA GLU A 103 -4.90 -7.38 -4.89
C GLU A 103 -5.83 -8.38 -4.19
N ASP A 104 -5.27 -9.33 -3.45
CA ASP A 104 -5.97 -10.30 -2.60
C ASP A 104 -6.25 -9.79 -1.17
N GLY A 105 -5.88 -8.54 -0.86
CA GLY A 105 -6.00 -7.96 0.48
C GLY A 105 -4.84 -8.26 1.42
N SER A 106 -3.78 -8.94 0.95
CA SER A 106 -2.56 -9.14 1.72
C SER A 106 -1.83 -7.81 2.03
N PRO A 107 -0.99 -7.76 3.08
CA PRO A 107 -0.24 -6.55 3.42
C PRO A 107 0.72 -6.09 2.30
N ALA A 108 0.97 -4.77 2.25
CA ALA A 108 1.92 -4.18 1.32
C ALA A 108 3.35 -4.74 1.52
N SER A 109 4.03 -5.15 0.45
CA SER A 109 5.37 -5.77 0.52
C SER A 109 6.30 -5.37 -0.62
N CYS A 110 7.61 -5.34 -0.35
CA CYS A 110 8.65 -5.17 -1.37
C CYS A 110 9.09 -6.48 -2.04
N THR A 111 8.66 -7.61 -1.49
CA THR A 111 8.91 -8.95 -2.04
C THR A 111 7.58 -9.68 -2.25
N PRO A 112 6.63 -9.09 -3.00
CA PRO A 112 5.28 -9.61 -3.07
C PRO A 112 5.19 -10.85 -3.97
N THR A 113 4.43 -11.85 -3.56
CA THR A 113 4.03 -13.01 -4.40
C THR A 113 2.73 -12.77 -5.14
N VAL A 114 2.03 -11.68 -4.83
CA VAL A 114 0.78 -11.25 -5.45
C VAL A 114 0.88 -9.80 -5.92
N LYS A 115 0.12 -9.45 -6.95
CA LYS A 115 0.10 -8.08 -7.50
C LYS A 115 -0.20 -7.04 -6.42
N GLN A 116 0.56 -5.95 -6.39
CA GLN A 116 0.41 -4.89 -5.38
C GLN A 116 -0.30 -3.67 -5.95
N ILE A 117 -1.28 -3.13 -5.23
CA ILE A 117 -1.97 -1.89 -5.58
C ILE A 117 -1.04 -0.72 -5.25
N THR A 118 -0.77 0.10 -6.25
CA THR A 118 0.11 1.26 -6.14
C THR A 118 -0.69 2.49 -5.77
N GLU A 119 -0.28 3.16 -4.69
CA GLU A 119 -0.84 4.43 -4.24
C GLU A 119 -0.11 5.63 -4.84
N ALA A 120 1.22 5.55 -4.95
CA ALA A 120 2.05 6.64 -5.46
C ALA A 120 3.37 6.13 -6.06
N VAL A 121 3.95 6.91 -6.98
CA VAL A 121 5.25 6.66 -7.60
C VAL A 121 6.06 7.95 -7.74
N TRP A 122 7.38 7.88 -7.54
CA TRP A 122 8.30 8.99 -7.80
C TRP A 122 9.70 8.49 -8.14
N ILE A 123 10.44 9.31 -8.90
CA ILE A 123 11.87 9.12 -9.19
C ILE A 123 12.66 9.70 -8.01
N LYS A 124 13.71 9.00 -7.59
CA LYS A 124 14.68 9.51 -6.61
C LYS A 124 15.77 10.34 -7.27
#